data_AF-A0A954TI12-F1
#
_entry.id   AF-A0A954TI12-F1
#
_cell.length_a   1.000
_cell.length_b   1.000
_cell.length_c   1.000
_cell.angle_alpha   90.00
_cell.angle_beta   90.00
_cell.angle_gamma   90.00
#
_symmetry.space_group_name_H-M   'P 1'
#
loop_
_entity.id
_entity.type
_entity.pdbx_description
1 polymer ?
#
loop_
_entity_poly.entity_id
_entity_poly.type
_entity_poly.pdbx_seq_one_letter_code
_entity_poly.pdbx_strand_id
1 'polypeptide(L)'
;MTGELTALVFGETFETGSVTLRIEDKDSIIAITRYDVDPETLDEIRDNGVDASTLSDKSRDLIHNAKAELDKATEEFIRSLKYYLDCDSRISESKTFRGPTRIEWSVDQASWEKCPYDLHGGHAVMRIKENPDFDVRTHLHNSLAEPRYFPYAMRMLNRAKLTQDIHFRCLDATIAAEHAVKEFLATKAPTLQALLFEVPSPPLVKLYGSILEYYAGERSPYLGSIRKGVEIRNVLAHKPSPVTITPQFAVEYVRDIELAILHLLRLLYPSDAVIRYQYEDKLKCKQAHEEQLPREIADKRL
;
A
#
# COMPACT_ATOMS: atom_id res chain seq x y z
N MET A 1 -33.07 -22.67 7.64
CA MET A 1 -32.92 -21.21 7.71
C MET A 1 -31.43 -20.94 7.64
N THR A 2 -30.97 -20.33 6.56
CA THR A 2 -29.58 -19.90 6.40
C THR A 2 -29.37 -18.69 7.29
N GLY A 3 -28.44 -18.78 8.24
CA GLY A 3 -28.02 -17.63 9.04
C GLY A 3 -27.05 -16.81 8.22
N GLU A 4 -27.44 -15.59 7.87
CA GLU A 4 -26.50 -14.61 7.33
C GLU A 4 -25.68 -14.04 8.49
N LEU A 5 -24.38 -13.87 8.28
CA LEU A 5 -23.51 -13.14 9.19
C LEU A 5 -23.14 -11.85 8.45
N THR A 6 -23.91 -10.79 8.63
CA THR A 6 -23.69 -9.50 7.96
C THR A 6 -23.03 -8.51 8.94
N ALA A 7 -22.58 -7.33 8.48
CA ALA A 7 -22.22 -6.06 9.18
C ALA A 7 -22.85 -4.89 8.39
N LEU A 8 -23.45 -3.86 8.99
CA LEU A 8 -24.15 -2.73 8.30
C LEU A 8 -24.04 -1.49 9.22
N VAL A 9 -23.82 -0.25 8.78
CA VAL A 9 -24.80 0.65 8.14
C VAL A 9 -24.11 1.97 7.66
N PHE A 10 -24.71 2.65 6.64
CA PHE A 10 -24.50 3.99 6.02
C PHE A 10 -23.08 4.52 5.71
N GLY A 11 -22.77 4.59 4.41
CA GLY A 11 -21.50 5.09 3.86
C GLY A 11 -21.19 4.49 2.48
N GLU A 12 -20.30 5.11 1.70
CA GLU A 12 -19.90 4.63 0.37
C GLU A 12 -19.29 3.23 0.43
N THR A 13 -19.57 2.39 -0.57
CA THR A 13 -19.39 0.92 -0.49
C THR A 13 -18.41 0.44 -1.57
N PHE A 14 -17.44 -0.39 -1.19
CA PHE A 14 -16.46 -1.04 -2.06
C PHE A 14 -16.59 -2.57 -1.89
N GLU A 15 -16.64 -3.33 -2.98
CA GLU A 15 -16.75 -4.79 -2.93
C GLU A 15 -15.40 -5.44 -3.30
N THR A 16 -14.97 -6.44 -2.52
CA THR A 16 -13.79 -7.28 -2.77
C THR A 16 -14.07 -8.73 -2.35
N GLY A 17 -14.34 -9.57 -3.35
CA GLY A 17 -14.73 -10.96 -3.10
C GLY A 17 -16.00 -11.05 -2.25
N SER A 18 -15.91 -11.73 -1.11
CA SER A 18 -16.95 -11.84 -0.07
C SER A 18 -17.06 -10.61 0.84
N VAL A 19 -16.09 -9.70 0.78
CA VAL A 19 -15.96 -8.57 1.71
C VAL A 19 -16.43 -7.26 1.08
N THR A 20 -17.26 -6.53 1.81
CA THR A 20 -17.71 -5.19 1.50
C THR A 20 -17.09 -4.19 2.48
N LEU A 21 -16.30 -3.24 1.97
CA LEU A 21 -15.68 -2.16 2.73
C LEU A 21 -16.47 -0.86 2.60
N ARG A 22 -16.58 -0.10 3.69
CA ARG A 22 -17.32 1.17 3.73
C ARG A 22 -16.61 2.21 4.58
N ILE A 23 -16.76 3.49 4.23
CA ILE A 23 -16.34 4.61 5.08
C ILE A 23 -17.60 5.19 5.73
N GLU A 24 -17.74 5.03 7.05
CA GLU A 24 -18.95 5.42 7.80
C GLU A 24 -18.89 6.88 8.25
N ASP A 25 -17.72 7.35 8.71
CA ASP A 25 -17.49 8.74 9.08
C ASP A 25 -16.07 9.23 8.72
N LYS A 26 -15.67 10.38 9.26
CA LYS A 26 -14.34 10.97 8.98
C LYS A 26 -13.20 10.10 9.51
N ASP A 27 -13.47 9.13 10.37
CA ASP A 27 -12.48 8.50 11.23
C ASP A 27 -12.60 6.96 11.29
N SER A 28 -13.62 6.34 10.69
CA SER A 28 -13.85 4.88 10.69
C SER A 28 -13.98 4.24 9.29
N ILE A 29 -13.48 3.01 9.17
CA ILE A 29 -13.70 2.10 8.05
C ILE A 29 -14.45 0.88 8.59
N ILE A 30 -15.52 0.49 7.92
CA ILE A 30 -16.27 -0.74 8.19
C ILE A 30 -15.87 -1.76 7.14
N ALA A 31 -15.57 -2.98 7.57
CA ALA A 31 -15.45 -4.14 6.70
C ALA A 31 -16.56 -5.14 7.05
N ILE A 32 -17.20 -5.69 6.04
CA ILE A 32 -18.38 -6.58 6.15
C ILE A 32 -18.07 -7.81 5.32
N THR A 33 -18.32 -9.01 5.82
CA THR A 33 -18.26 -10.23 5.00
C THR A 33 -19.56 -10.99 5.18
N ARG A 34 -19.88 -11.92 4.29
CA ARG A 34 -21.11 -12.73 4.34
C ARG A 34 -20.77 -14.21 4.28
N TYR A 35 -21.36 -14.97 5.19
CA TYR A 35 -21.24 -16.42 5.25
C TYR A 35 -22.61 -17.09 5.34
N ASP A 36 -22.73 -18.25 4.70
CA ASP A 36 -23.83 -19.17 4.92
C ASP A 36 -23.53 -20.00 6.17
N VAL A 37 -24.33 -19.80 7.22
CA VAL A 37 -24.21 -20.52 8.49
C VAL A 37 -25.40 -21.46 8.67
N ASP A 38 -25.15 -22.72 9.02
CA ASP A 38 -26.20 -23.65 9.37
C ASP A 38 -26.85 -23.32 10.73
N PRO A 39 -28.11 -23.72 10.96
CA PRO A 39 -28.85 -23.37 12.17
C PRO A 39 -28.14 -23.76 13.48
N GLU A 40 -27.49 -24.91 13.51
CA GLU A 40 -26.81 -25.43 14.71
C GLU A 40 -25.63 -24.52 15.11
N THR A 41 -24.81 -24.16 14.13
CA THR A 41 -23.69 -23.23 14.29
C THR A 41 -24.19 -21.83 14.70
N LEU A 42 -25.32 -21.38 14.13
CA LEU A 42 -25.92 -20.08 14.45
C LEU A 42 -26.45 -20.00 15.89
N ASP A 43 -27.17 -21.03 16.31
CA ASP A 43 -27.71 -21.13 17.67
C ASP A 43 -26.56 -21.23 18.69
N GLU A 44 -25.51 -21.98 18.36
CA GLU A 44 -24.30 -22.05 19.17
C GLU A 44 -23.63 -20.68 19.35
N ILE A 45 -23.53 -19.86 18.29
CA ILE A 45 -22.94 -18.52 18.38
C ILE A 45 -23.80 -17.58 19.24
N ARG A 46 -25.14 -17.67 19.15
CA ARG A 46 -26.06 -16.87 19.98
C ARG A 46 -25.95 -17.23 21.45
N ASP A 47 -25.98 -18.52 21.77
CA ASP A 47 -26.10 -19.01 23.13
C ASP A 47 -24.81 -18.80 23.94
N ASN A 48 -23.66 -18.79 23.27
CA ASN A 48 -22.35 -18.66 23.90
C ASN A 48 -21.88 -17.20 24.09
N GLY A 49 -22.64 -16.21 23.61
CA GLY A 49 -22.41 -14.80 23.90
C GLY A 49 -21.00 -14.31 23.53
N VAL A 50 -20.20 -13.90 24.52
CA VAL A 50 -18.86 -13.29 24.31
C VAL A 50 -17.70 -14.30 24.50
N ASP A 51 -17.97 -15.56 24.86
CA ASP A 51 -16.91 -16.52 25.21
C ASP A 51 -16.60 -17.47 24.04
N ALA A 52 -15.57 -17.14 23.24
CA ALA A 52 -15.12 -18.02 22.16
C ALA A 52 -14.64 -19.40 22.63
N SER A 53 -14.30 -19.58 23.92
CA SER A 53 -13.75 -20.86 24.41
C SER A 53 -14.81 -21.95 24.53
N THR A 54 -16.09 -21.59 24.55
CA THR A 54 -17.21 -22.53 24.67
C THR A 54 -17.76 -23.00 23.32
N LEU A 55 -17.29 -22.41 22.22
CA LEU A 55 -17.66 -22.77 20.86
C LEU A 55 -16.99 -24.07 20.39
N SER A 56 -17.70 -24.83 19.56
CA SER A 56 -17.16 -25.94 18.78
C SER A 56 -16.00 -25.49 17.89
N ASP A 57 -15.12 -26.43 17.51
CA ASP A 57 -14.01 -26.14 16.60
C ASP A 57 -14.51 -25.56 15.28
N LYS A 58 -15.64 -26.08 14.76
CA LYS A 58 -16.27 -25.61 13.53
C LYS A 58 -16.70 -24.13 13.62
N SER A 59 -17.39 -23.75 14.70
CA SER A 59 -17.83 -22.37 14.93
C SER A 59 -16.65 -21.42 15.14
N ARG A 60 -15.61 -21.87 15.86
CA ARG A 60 -14.36 -21.11 16.03
C ARG A 60 -13.65 -20.89 14.71
N ASP A 61 -13.51 -21.92 13.88
CA ASP A 61 -12.86 -21.83 12.58
C ASP A 61 -13.61 -20.87 11.65
N LEU A 62 -14.95 -20.91 11.65
CA LEU A 62 -15.78 -20.00 10.87
C LEU A 62 -15.54 -18.53 11.27
N ILE A 63 -15.59 -18.22 12.57
CA ILE A 63 -15.35 -16.86 13.08
C ILE A 63 -13.91 -16.42 12.79
N HIS A 64 -12.95 -17.32 12.98
CA HIS A 64 -11.54 -17.04 12.72
C HIS A 64 -11.29 -16.70 11.24
N ASN A 65 -11.87 -17.48 10.33
CA ASN A 65 -11.75 -17.25 8.88
C ASN A 65 -12.42 -15.95 8.47
N ALA A 66 -13.63 -15.67 8.99
CA ALA A 66 -14.33 -14.40 8.78
C ALA A 66 -13.47 -13.21 9.19
N LYS A 67 -12.90 -13.26 10.40
CA LYS A 67 -12.01 -12.21 10.89
C LYS A 67 -10.76 -12.06 10.01
N ALA A 68 -10.14 -13.16 9.59
CA ALA A 68 -8.94 -13.14 8.76
C ALA A 68 -9.20 -12.48 7.39
N GLU A 69 -10.35 -12.76 6.77
CA GLU A 69 -10.77 -12.10 5.52
C GLU A 69 -10.98 -10.60 5.72
N LEU A 70 -11.68 -10.20 6.78
CA LEU A 70 -11.92 -8.80 7.11
C LEU A 70 -10.62 -8.03 7.38
N ASP A 71 -9.72 -8.60 8.18
CA ASP A 71 -8.41 -8.00 8.50
C ASP A 71 -7.60 -7.78 7.23
N LYS A 72 -7.55 -8.80 6.34
CA LYS A 72 -6.82 -8.72 5.08
C LYS A 72 -7.36 -7.62 4.17
N ALA A 73 -8.68 -7.60 3.93
CA ALA A 73 -9.30 -6.60 3.08
C ALA A 73 -9.12 -5.17 3.63
N THR A 74 -9.25 -5.00 4.95
CA THR A 74 -9.03 -3.72 5.63
C THR A 74 -7.58 -3.26 5.51
N GLU A 75 -6.63 -4.18 5.69
CA GLU A 75 -5.21 -3.88 5.53
C GLU A 75 -4.89 -3.45 4.09
N GLU A 76 -5.41 -4.15 3.09
CA GLU A 76 -5.24 -3.80 1.68
C GLU A 76 -5.84 -2.44 1.33
N PHE A 77 -7.03 -2.13 1.87
CA PHE A 77 -7.66 -0.83 1.70
C PHE A 77 -6.81 0.30 2.26
N ILE A 78 -6.39 0.19 3.52
CA ILE A 78 -5.57 1.21 4.19
C ILE A 78 -4.22 1.35 3.51
N ARG A 79 -3.59 0.26 3.06
CA ARG A 79 -2.35 0.32 2.27
C ARG A 79 -2.56 1.07 0.96
N SER A 80 -3.68 0.83 0.28
CA SER A 80 -4.05 1.56 -0.94
C SER A 80 -4.19 3.06 -0.66
N LEU A 81 -4.92 3.43 0.39
CA LEU A 81 -5.03 4.83 0.82
C LEU A 81 -3.67 5.44 1.15
N LYS A 82 -2.84 4.73 1.92
CA LYS A 82 -1.53 5.21 2.38
C LYS A 82 -0.59 5.49 1.21
N TYR A 83 -0.47 4.54 0.29
CA TYR A 83 0.56 4.56 -0.73
C TYR A 83 0.10 5.20 -2.04
N TYR A 84 -1.18 5.08 -2.41
CA TYR A 84 -1.73 5.59 -3.68
C TYR A 84 -2.48 6.91 -3.57
N LEU A 85 -2.80 7.38 -2.36
CA LEU A 85 -3.38 8.72 -2.18
C LEU A 85 -2.42 9.66 -1.45
N ASP A 86 -1.12 9.32 -1.44
CA ASP A 86 -0.06 10.10 -0.79
C ASP A 86 -0.43 10.50 0.66
N CYS A 87 -1.12 9.60 1.37
CA CYS A 87 -1.52 9.77 2.76
C CYS A 87 -0.42 9.25 3.72
N ASP A 88 0.81 9.16 3.24
CA ASP A 88 1.98 8.55 3.87
C ASP A 88 2.30 9.14 5.26
N SER A 89 2.18 10.46 5.39
CA SER A 89 2.40 11.23 6.61
C SER A 89 1.26 11.11 7.63
N ARG A 90 0.08 10.62 7.22
CA ARG A 90 -1.12 10.55 8.06
C ARG A 90 -1.38 9.16 8.63
N ILE A 91 -0.83 8.12 8.00
CA ILE A 91 -1.04 6.72 8.38
C ILE A 91 0.27 6.10 8.88
N SER A 92 0.41 6.01 10.20
CA SER A 92 1.60 5.40 10.84
C SER A 92 1.68 3.90 10.59
N GLU A 93 2.89 3.41 10.27
CA GLU A 93 3.22 1.98 10.20
C GLU A 93 3.45 1.35 11.60
N SER A 94 3.90 2.15 12.59
CA SER A 94 4.28 1.68 13.93
C SER A 94 3.09 1.49 14.87
N LYS A 95 1.93 2.05 14.50
CA LYS A 95 0.63 1.61 15.01
C LYS A 95 0.09 0.57 14.02
N THR A 96 0.81 -0.54 13.89
CA THR A 96 0.36 -1.73 13.16
C THR A 96 -1.11 -1.94 13.43
N PHE A 97 -1.91 -1.81 12.36
CA PHE A 97 -3.25 -2.37 12.16
C PHE A 97 -3.79 -3.03 13.41
N ARG A 98 -4.22 -2.22 14.39
CA ARG A 98 -4.87 -2.78 15.57
C ARG A 98 -6.21 -3.26 15.06
N GLY A 99 -6.51 -4.53 15.34
CA GLY A 99 -7.69 -5.21 14.84
C GLY A 99 -8.98 -4.42 15.05
N PRO A 100 -10.07 -4.83 14.38
CA PRO A 100 -11.36 -4.16 14.46
C PRO A 100 -11.69 -3.82 15.91
N THR A 101 -12.05 -2.56 16.14
CA THR A 101 -12.33 -2.08 17.49
C THR A 101 -13.63 -2.66 18.05
N ARG A 102 -14.44 -3.21 17.15
CA ARG A 102 -15.68 -3.90 17.41
C ARG A 102 -15.89 -4.88 16.26
N ILE A 103 -16.04 -6.17 16.55
CA ILE A 103 -16.55 -7.15 15.60
C ILE A 103 -17.98 -7.47 16.02
N GLU A 104 -18.90 -7.35 15.08
CA GLU A 104 -20.32 -7.60 15.28
C GLU A 104 -20.86 -8.51 14.20
N TRP A 105 -22.00 -9.13 14.49
CA TRP A 105 -22.67 -10.03 13.57
C TRP A 105 -24.18 -9.82 13.60
N SER A 106 -24.85 -10.15 12.49
CA SER A 106 -26.30 -9.99 12.35
C SER A 106 -26.87 -10.90 11.27
N VAL A 107 -28.07 -11.43 11.54
CA VAL A 107 -28.88 -12.19 10.57
C VAL A 107 -29.83 -11.31 9.78
N ASP A 108 -30.35 -10.27 10.42
CA ASP A 108 -31.44 -9.43 9.89
C ASP A 108 -30.95 -8.10 9.32
N GLN A 109 -29.65 -7.84 9.41
CA GLN A 109 -29.01 -6.62 8.95
C GLN A 109 -29.45 -5.35 9.71
N ALA A 110 -30.31 -5.48 10.72
CA ALA A 110 -30.90 -4.39 11.50
C ALA A 110 -30.43 -4.41 12.95
N SER A 111 -30.24 -5.60 13.52
CA SER A 111 -29.84 -5.84 14.91
C SER A 111 -28.44 -6.42 14.96
N TRP A 112 -27.54 -5.75 15.66
CA TRP A 112 -26.10 -6.03 15.71
C TRP A 112 -25.71 -6.64 17.05
N GLU A 113 -25.17 -7.86 17.03
CA GLU A 113 -24.71 -8.58 18.22
C GLU A 113 -23.19 -8.61 18.29
N LYS A 114 -22.61 -8.55 19.50
CA LYS A 114 -21.16 -8.64 19.68
C LYS A 114 -20.67 -10.04 19.29
N CYS A 115 -19.58 -10.10 18.54
CA CYS A 115 -18.91 -11.36 18.24
C CYS A 115 -18.28 -11.95 19.52
N PRO A 116 -18.21 -13.29 19.68
CA PRO A 116 -17.59 -13.97 20.83
C PRO A 116 -16.08 -13.74 21.07
N TYR A 117 -15.48 -12.68 20.52
CA TYR A 117 -14.04 -12.45 20.52
C TYR A 117 -13.69 -11.15 21.25
N ASP A 118 -12.89 -11.25 22.31
CA ASP A 118 -12.30 -10.08 22.96
C ASP A 118 -11.14 -9.53 22.14
N LEU A 119 -11.28 -8.30 21.63
CA LEU A 119 -10.21 -7.59 20.92
C LEU A 119 -9.90 -6.28 21.63
N HIS A 120 -8.68 -6.17 22.14
CA HIS A 120 -8.13 -4.93 22.66
C HIS A 120 -7.33 -4.24 21.55
N GLY A 121 -7.82 -3.10 21.06
CA GLY A 121 -7.21 -2.36 19.95
C GLY A 121 -7.39 -0.85 20.10
N GLY A 122 -6.40 -0.08 19.65
CA GLY A 122 -6.39 1.39 19.65
C GLY A 122 -6.27 1.94 18.23
N HIS A 123 -6.83 3.11 17.98
CA HIS A 123 -7.11 3.55 16.61
C HIS A 123 -5.96 4.33 15.95
N ALA A 124 -5.82 4.14 14.64
CA ALA A 124 -5.24 5.12 13.74
C ALA A 124 -6.37 5.61 12.83
N VAL A 125 -6.68 6.90 12.93
CA VAL A 125 -7.80 7.56 12.29
C VAL A 125 -7.29 8.29 11.05
N MET A 126 -7.93 8.08 9.89
CA MET A 126 -7.65 8.84 8.68
C MET A 126 -8.90 9.60 8.21
N ARG A 127 -8.77 10.93 8.20
CA ARG A 127 -9.72 11.83 7.55
C ARG A 127 -9.44 11.96 6.07
N ILE A 128 -10.22 11.27 5.22
CA ILE A 128 -10.36 11.65 3.81
C ILE A 128 -11.22 12.90 3.80
N LYS A 129 -10.62 14.04 3.45
CA LYS A 129 -11.27 15.36 3.60
C LYS A 129 -12.45 15.56 2.65
N GLU A 130 -12.54 14.78 1.59
CA GLU A 130 -13.50 14.96 0.51
C GLU A 130 -13.95 13.59 -0.02
N ASN A 131 -15.17 13.53 -0.53
CA ASN A 131 -15.70 12.36 -1.18
C ASN A 131 -14.76 11.99 -2.36
N PRO A 132 -14.10 10.81 -2.37
CA PRO A 132 -13.20 10.46 -3.45
C PRO A 132 -13.96 10.53 -4.78
N ASP A 133 -13.36 11.18 -5.77
CA ASP A 133 -13.92 11.23 -7.11
C ASP A 133 -14.05 9.82 -7.71
N PHE A 134 -14.77 9.72 -8.84
CA PHE A 134 -15.02 8.45 -9.51
C PHE A 134 -13.74 7.66 -9.82
N ASP A 135 -12.65 8.36 -10.15
CA ASP A 135 -11.37 7.76 -10.51
C ASP A 135 -10.68 7.15 -9.28
N VAL A 136 -10.68 7.85 -8.15
CA VAL A 136 -10.18 7.33 -6.86
C VAL A 136 -11.01 6.13 -6.41
N ARG A 137 -12.34 6.16 -6.58
CA ARG A 137 -13.18 5.02 -6.23
C ARG A 137 -12.89 3.81 -7.08
N THR A 138 -12.80 4.00 -8.39
CA THR A 138 -12.49 2.94 -9.35
C THR A 138 -11.12 2.34 -9.04
N HIS A 139 -10.13 3.17 -8.71
CA HIS A 139 -8.82 2.71 -8.28
C HIS A 139 -8.90 1.88 -6.99
N LEU A 140 -9.56 2.37 -5.95
CA LEU A 140 -9.70 1.63 -4.68
C LEU A 140 -10.40 0.29 -4.89
N HIS A 141 -11.51 0.27 -5.63
CA HIS A 141 -12.24 -0.94 -5.96
C HIS A 141 -11.34 -1.95 -6.70
N ASN A 142 -10.62 -1.49 -7.72
CA ASN A 142 -9.71 -2.32 -8.49
C ASN A 142 -8.56 -2.86 -7.64
N SER A 143 -7.98 -2.03 -6.77
CA SER A 143 -6.88 -2.40 -5.86
C SER A 143 -7.28 -3.43 -4.80
N LEU A 144 -8.57 -3.45 -4.43
CA LEU A 144 -9.11 -4.46 -3.52
C LEU A 144 -9.45 -5.77 -4.23
N ALA A 145 -9.91 -5.73 -5.49
CA ALA A 145 -10.24 -6.93 -6.26
C ALA A 145 -8.97 -7.67 -6.73
N GLU A 146 -7.96 -6.91 -7.15
CA GLU A 146 -6.64 -7.39 -7.53
C GLU A 146 -5.61 -6.44 -6.92
N PRO A 147 -4.66 -6.87 -6.09
CA PRO A 147 -3.66 -5.98 -5.53
C PRO A 147 -2.87 -5.25 -6.63
N ARG A 148 -3.26 -4.01 -6.97
CA ARG A 148 -2.68 -3.23 -8.07
C ARG A 148 -1.40 -2.49 -7.70
N TYR A 149 -0.67 -3.03 -6.73
CA TYR A 149 0.43 -2.30 -6.12
C TYR A 149 1.69 -3.08 -5.86
N PHE A 150 2.77 -2.33 -5.62
CA PHE A 150 4.05 -2.82 -5.14
C PHE A 150 4.11 -2.62 -3.62
N PRO A 151 3.43 -3.48 -2.82
CA PRO A 151 3.35 -3.32 -1.37
C PRO A 151 4.70 -3.12 -0.72
N TYR A 152 5.70 -3.88 -1.16
CA TYR A 152 7.01 -3.84 -0.54
C TYR A 152 7.76 -2.58 -0.95
N ALA A 153 7.81 -2.27 -2.25
CA ALA A 153 8.48 -1.07 -2.73
C ALA A 153 7.91 0.22 -2.11
N MET A 154 6.58 0.37 -2.08
CA MET A 154 5.94 1.57 -1.56
C MET A 154 6.15 1.75 -0.05
N ARG A 155 6.16 0.64 0.70
CA ARG A 155 6.52 0.65 2.12
C ARG A 155 7.96 1.10 2.33
N MET A 156 8.91 0.59 1.54
CA MET A 156 10.31 0.97 1.65
C MET A 156 10.55 2.42 1.20
N LEU A 157 9.82 2.90 0.20
CA LEU A 157 9.85 4.29 -0.21
C LEU A 157 9.35 5.20 0.92
N ASN A 158 8.24 4.84 1.58
CA ASN A 158 7.74 5.60 2.72
C ASN A 158 8.77 5.63 3.86
N ARG A 159 9.36 4.49 4.19
CA ARG A 159 10.48 4.44 5.14
C ARG A 159 11.57 5.42 4.76
N ALA A 160 12.02 5.42 3.49
CA ALA A 160 13.02 6.36 3.00
C ALA A 160 12.61 7.83 3.22
N LYS A 161 11.36 8.20 2.89
CA LYS A 161 10.82 9.56 3.10
C LYS A 161 10.89 10.00 4.58
N LEU A 162 10.64 9.08 5.52
CA LEU A 162 10.62 9.35 6.96
C LEU A 162 12.01 9.27 7.62
N THR A 163 12.97 8.58 7.00
CA THR A 163 14.32 8.41 7.54
C THR A 163 15.04 9.75 7.63
N GLN A 164 15.47 10.13 8.85
CA GLN A 164 16.17 11.39 9.12
C GLN A 164 17.63 11.37 8.64
N ASP A 165 18.31 10.23 8.83
CA ASP A 165 19.68 10.06 8.36
C ASP A 165 19.74 10.01 6.83
N ILE A 166 20.53 10.91 6.25
CA ILE A 166 20.58 11.10 4.80
C ILE A 166 21.20 9.90 4.06
N HIS A 167 22.10 9.16 4.70
CA HIS A 167 22.72 7.97 4.11
C HIS A 167 21.71 6.83 4.08
N PHE A 168 21.05 6.56 5.21
CA PHE A 168 20.00 5.54 5.28
C PHE A 168 18.80 5.87 4.41
N ARG A 169 18.43 7.16 4.28
CA ARG A 169 17.41 7.62 3.34
C ARG A 169 17.72 7.20 1.90
N CYS A 170 18.95 7.41 1.45
CA CYS A 170 19.37 7.00 0.09
C CYS A 170 19.41 5.48 -0.07
N LEU A 171 19.87 4.75 0.95
CA LEU A 171 19.89 3.29 0.93
C LEU A 171 18.46 2.72 0.83
N ASP A 172 17.55 3.21 1.68
CA ASP A 172 16.14 2.80 1.69
C ASP A 172 15.45 3.07 0.35
N ALA A 173 15.69 4.24 -0.25
CA ALA A 173 15.17 4.56 -1.58
C ALA A 173 15.74 3.63 -2.66
N THR A 174 17.03 3.30 -2.59
CA THR A 174 17.65 2.35 -3.54
C THR A 174 17.01 0.97 -3.41
N ILE A 175 16.76 0.50 -2.18
CA ILE A 175 16.12 -0.79 -1.94
C ILE A 175 14.66 -0.75 -2.43
N ALA A 176 13.93 0.35 -2.21
CA ALA A 176 12.58 0.53 -2.74
C ALA A 176 12.52 0.41 -4.27
N ALA A 177 13.47 1.03 -4.99
CA ALA A 177 13.59 0.90 -6.43
C ALA A 177 13.85 -0.56 -6.85
N GLU A 178 14.74 -1.25 -6.14
CA GLU A 178 15.04 -2.66 -6.41
C GLU A 178 13.81 -3.56 -6.24
N HIS A 179 13.04 -3.38 -5.18
CA HIS A 179 11.79 -4.11 -4.99
C HIS A 179 10.75 -3.77 -6.07
N ALA A 180 10.59 -2.49 -6.42
CA ALA A 180 9.58 -2.06 -7.38
C ALA A 180 9.77 -2.71 -8.75
N VAL A 181 10.98 -2.72 -9.28
CA VAL A 181 11.24 -3.32 -10.59
C VAL A 181 11.11 -4.85 -10.57
N LYS A 182 11.39 -5.50 -9.43
CA LYS A 182 11.17 -6.95 -9.28
C LYS A 182 9.69 -7.28 -9.21
N GLU A 183 8.92 -6.54 -8.40
CA GLU A 183 7.47 -6.67 -8.32
C GLU A 183 6.85 -6.40 -9.71
N PHE A 184 7.30 -5.37 -10.42
CA PHE A 184 6.90 -5.09 -11.79
C PHE A 184 7.16 -6.27 -12.74
N LEU A 185 8.39 -6.79 -12.78
CA LEU A 185 8.77 -7.86 -13.70
C LEU A 185 8.07 -9.18 -13.36
N ALA A 186 7.88 -9.49 -12.09
CA ALA A 186 7.12 -10.66 -11.65
C ALA A 186 5.66 -10.59 -12.10
N THR A 187 5.04 -9.39 -12.05
CA THR A 187 3.68 -9.18 -12.54
C THR A 187 3.61 -9.20 -14.07
N LYS A 188 4.53 -8.53 -14.77
CA LYS A 188 4.50 -8.39 -16.23
C LYS A 188 4.92 -9.67 -16.96
N ALA A 189 5.87 -10.41 -16.41
CA ALA A 189 6.42 -11.63 -16.97
C ALA A 189 6.60 -12.70 -15.88
N PRO A 190 5.51 -13.38 -15.46
CA PRO A 190 5.54 -14.36 -14.37
C PRO A 190 6.55 -15.49 -14.56
N THR A 191 6.92 -15.82 -15.81
CA THR A 191 7.97 -16.79 -16.12
C THR A 191 9.35 -16.41 -15.55
N LEU A 192 9.59 -15.14 -15.25
CA LEU A 192 10.82 -14.66 -14.62
C LEU A 192 10.82 -14.79 -13.10
N GLN A 193 9.69 -15.09 -12.47
CA GLN A 193 9.54 -15.02 -11.02
C GLN A 193 10.57 -15.90 -10.28
N ALA A 194 10.74 -17.15 -10.70
CA ALA A 194 11.74 -18.05 -10.13
C ALA A 194 13.16 -17.49 -10.28
N LEU A 195 13.51 -16.90 -11.43
CA LEU A 195 14.81 -16.29 -11.63
C LEU A 195 14.99 -15.05 -10.72
N LEU A 196 13.97 -14.21 -10.60
CA LEU A 196 14.04 -12.99 -9.79
C LEU A 196 14.25 -13.27 -8.30
N PHE A 197 13.76 -14.42 -7.80
CA PHE A 197 13.83 -14.80 -6.39
C PHE A 197 14.97 -15.76 -6.06
N GLU A 198 15.26 -16.73 -6.92
CA GLU A 198 16.22 -17.81 -6.63
C GLU A 198 17.66 -17.48 -7.04
N VAL A 199 17.88 -16.46 -7.87
CA VAL A 199 19.23 -16.05 -8.27
C VAL A 199 19.56 -14.62 -7.85
N PRO A 200 20.86 -14.29 -7.69
CA PRO A 200 21.29 -12.92 -7.45
C PRO A 200 20.71 -12.00 -8.52
N SER A 201 19.98 -10.98 -8.06
CA SER A 201 19.27 -10.11 -8.97
C SER A 201 20.25 -9.35 -9.88
N PRO A 202 19.90 -9.17 -11.18
CA PRO A 202 20.69 -8.38 -12.08
C PRO A 202 20.94 -6.96 -11.52
N PRO A 203 22.03 -6.29 -11.92
CA PRO A 203 22.29 -4.91 -11.51
C PRO A 203 21.07 -4.01 -11.75
N LEU A 204 20.72 -3.16 -10.78
CA LEU A 204 19.53 -2.32 -10.82
C LEU A 204 19.45 -1.43 -12.09
N VAL A 205 20.60 -0.96 -12.57
CA VAL A 205 20.72 -0.19 -13.82
C VAL A 205 20.31 -1.02 -15.05
N LYS A 206 20.57 -2.34 -15.06
CA LYS A 206 20.08 -3.23 -16.13
C LYS A 206 18.58 -3.49 -15.99
N LEU A 207 18.10 -3.68 -14.76
CA LEU A 207 16.68 -3.90 -14.47
C LEU A 207 15.82 -2.74 -14.98
N TYR A 208 16.18 -1.50 -14.66
CA TYR A 208 15.47 -0.30 -15.13
C TYR A 208 15.85 0.18 -16.54
N GLY A 209 16.87 -0.43 -17.15
CA GLY A 209 17.36 -0.11 -18.48
C GLY A 209 16.92 -1.15 -19.50
N SER A 210 17.87 -1.95 -19.99
CA SER A 210 17.65 -2.91 -21.08
C SER A 210 16.63 -4.00 -20.76
N ILE A 211 16.52 -4.42 -19.49
CA ILE A 211 15.55 -5.47 -19.11
C ILE A 211 14.13 -4.89 -19.11
N LEU A 212 13.92 -3.73 -18.49
CA LEU A 212 12.62 -3.05 -18.55
C LEU A 212 12.21 -2.75 -19.99
N GLU A 213 13.13 -2.23 -20.81
CA GLU A 213 12.87 -1.95 -22.23
C GLU A 213 12.43 -3.19 -22.99
N TYR A 214 13.04 -4.34 -22.73
CA TYR A 214 12.66 -5.60 -23.36
C TYR A 214 11.23 -6.06 -22.96
N TYR A 215 10.86 -5.95 -21.68
CA TYR A 215 9.57 -6.46 -21.19
C TYR A 215 8.42 -5.44 -21.27
N ALA A 216 8.72 -4.15 -21.29
CA ALA A 216 7.74 -3.07 -21.23
C ALA A 216 7.78 -2.13 -22.45
N GLY A 217 8.78 -2.27 -23.33
CA GLY A 217 8.94 -1.44 -24.53
C GLY A 217 9.64 -0.09 -24.29
N GLU A 218 9.93 0.27 -23.04
CA GLU A 218 10.60 1.53 -22.70
C GLU A 218 11.54 1.41 -21.50
N ARG A 219 12.54 2.30 -21.44
CA ARG A 219 13.45 2.43 -20.29
C ARG A 219 12.86 3.39 -19.27
N SER A 220 13.29 3.26 -18.01
CA SER A 220 12.95 4.27 -17.03
C SER A 220 13.62 5.61 -17.36
N PRO A 221 12.87 6.72 -17.37
CA PRO A 221 13.45 8.06 -17.58
C PRO A 221 14.36 8.47 -16.42
N TYR A 222 14.30 7.77 -15.27
CA TYR A 222 15.09 8.05 -14.07
C TYR A 222 16.35 7.16 -13.96
N LEU A 223 16.75 6.49 -15.04
CA LEU A 223 17.92 5.59 -15.07
C LEU A 223 19.22 6.26 -14.58
N GLY A 224 19.40 7.55 -14.89
CA GLY A 224 20.56 8.33 -14.45
C GLY A 224 20.62 8.46 -12.93
N SER A 225 19.49 8.79 -12.30
CA SER A 225 19.39 8.91 -10.84
C SER A 225 19.56 7.56 -10.15
N ILE A 226 18.96 6.50 -10.71
CA ILE A 226 19.12 5.12 -10.22
C ILE A 226 20.59 4.70 -10.24
N ARG A 227 21.32 5.00 -11.32
CA ARG A 227 22.76 4.72 -11.41
C ARG A 227 23.54 5.41 -10.29
N LYS A 228 23.30 6.70 -10.07
CA LYS A 228 23.95 7.45 -8.98
C LYS A 228 23.63 6.84 -7.61
N GLY A 229 22.38 6.41 -7.38
CA GLY A 229 21.99 5.73 -6.15
C GLY A 229 22.74 4.42 -5.91
N VAL A 230 22.91 3.59 -6.95
CA VAL A 230 23.70 2.35 -6.88
C VAL A 230 25.17 2.65 -6.55
N GLU A 231 25.75 3.67 -7.16
CA GLU A 231 27.12 4.11 -6.85
C GLU A 231 27.24 4.52 -5.38
N ILE A 232 26.32 5.33 -4.88
CA ILE A 232 26.26 5.74 -3.47
C ILE A 232 26.12 4.53 -2.54
N ARG A 233 25.19 3.61 -2.83
CA ARG A 233 25.00 2.38 -2.04
C ARG A 233 26.29 1.57 -1.96
N ASN A 234 26.98 1.39 -3.08
CA ASN A 234 28.23 0.63 -3.13
C ASN A 234 29.35 1.33 -2.35
N VAL A 235 29.43 2.65 -2.41
CA VAL A 235 30.40 3.39 -1.61
C VAL A 235 30.09 3.28 -0.12
N LEU A 236 28.83 3.47 0.29
CA LEU A 236 28.41 3.35 1.69
C LEU A 236 28.63 1.93 2.25
N ALA A 237 28.44 0.89 1.42
CA ALA A 237 28.60 -0.51 1.84
C ALA A 237 30.07 -0.97 1.90
N HIS A 238 30.96 -0.39 1.10
CA HIS A 238 32.30 -0.94 0.89
C HIS A 238 33.45 0.01 1.21
N LYS A 239 33.22 1.32 1.38
CA LYS A 239 34.26 2.28 1.75
C LYS A 239 34.05 2.78 3.18
N PRO A 240 35.06 2.67 4.06
CA PRO A 240 35.01 3.26 5.40
C PRO A 240 35.15 4.80 5.38
N SER A 241 35.42 5.40 4.23
CA SER A 241 35.54 6.86 4.10
C SER A 241 34.17 7.54 4.04
N PRO A 242 33.99 8.69 4.72
CA PRO A 242 32.70 9.38 4.75
C PRO A 242 32.31 9.85 3.35
N VAL A 243 31.13 9.40 2.88
CA VAL A 243 30.49 9.92 1.67
C VAL A 243 29.77 11.20 2.03
N THR A 244 30.18 12.31 1.43
CA THR A 244 29.45 13.57 1.57
C THR A 244 28.20 13.52 0.69
N ILE A 245 27.06 13.23 1.31
CA ILE A 245 25.74 13.38 0.69
C ILE A 245 25.16 14.69 1.20
N THR A 246 24.60 15.52 0.31
CA THR A 246 23.89 16.74 0.73
C THR A 246 22.43 16.40 1.06
N PRO A 247 21.81 17.11 2.02
CA PRO A 247 20.38 16.93 2.29
C PRO A 247 19.51 17.11 1.04
N GLN A 248 19.85 18.09 0.21
CA GLN A 248 19.15 18.37 -1.04
C GLN A 248 19.21 17.19 -2.01
N PHE A 249 20.41 16.62 -2.21
CA PHE A 249 20.56 15.44 -3.05
C PHE A 249 19.70 14.27 -2.55
N ALA A 250 19.68 14.02 -1.24
CA ALA A 250 18.92 12.91 -0.68
C ALA A 250 17.40 13.06 -0.93
N VAL A 251 16.88 14.29 -0.81
CA VAL A 251 15.47 14.60 -1.11
C VAL A 251 15.17 14.42 -2.60
N GLU A 252 16.02 14.97 -3.48
CA GLU A 252 15.86 14.84 -4.93
C GLU A 252 15.95 13.38 -5.38
N TYR A 253 16.85 12.61 -4.80
CA TYR A 253 17.00 11.19 -5.10
C TYR A 253 15.77 10.38 -4.68
N VAL A 254 15.22 10.60 -3.47
CA VAL A 254 13.97 9.96 -3.05
C VAL A 254 12.82 10.30 -4.00
N ARG A 255 12.71 11.56 -4.42
CA ARG A 255 11.69 12.01 -5.39
C ARG A 255 11.86 11.32 -6.76
N ASP A 256 13.09 11.17 -7.23
CA ASP A 256 13.37 10.48 -8.49
C ASP A 256 13.03 8.99 -8.41
N ILE A 257 13.28 8.35 -7.26
CA ILE A 257 12.85 6.97 -7.03
C ILE A 257 11.33 6.86 -6.98
N GLU A 258 10.64 7.75 -6.29
CA GLU A 258 9.16 7.79 -6.27
C GLU A 258 8.60 7.87 -7.70
N LEU A 259 9.12 8.78 -8.52
CA LEU A 259 8.72 8.90 -9.91
C LEU A 259 9.07 7.65 -10.75
N ALA A 260 10.21 6.99 -10.48
CA ALA A 260 10.56 5.73 -11.13
C ALA A 260 9.59 4.59 -10.78
N ILE A 261 9.09 4.56 -9.55
CA ILE A 261 8.09 3.58 -9.10
C ILE A 261 6.73 3.87 -9.76
N LEU A 262 6.29 5.13 -9.76
CA LEU A 262 5.05 5.56 -10.43
C LEU A 262 5.09 5.30 -11.94
N HIS A 263 6.26 5.45 -12.57
CA HIS A 263 6.47 5.07 -13.98
C HIS A 263 6.21 3.58 -14.24
N LEU A 264 6.74 2.70 -13.38
CA LEU A 264 6.48 1.25 -13.48
C LEU A 264 5.00 0.92 -13.28
N LEU A 265 4.33 1.59 -12.34
CA LEU A 265 2.90 1.41 -12.10
C LEU A 265 2.06 1.85 -13.31
N ARG A 266 2.41 2.99 -13.92
CA ARG A 266 1.76 3.46 -15.16
C ARG A 266 1.93 2.47 -16.32
N LEU A 267 3.07 1.79 -16.39
CA LEU A 267 3.32 0.74 -17.38
C LEU A 267 2.49 -0.53 -17.17
N LEU A 268 2.18 -0.88 -15.92
CA LEU A 268 1.29 -1.99 -15.60
C LEU A 268 -0.18 -1.63 -15.77
N TYR A 269 -0.56 -0.43 -15.37
CA TYR A 269 -1.95 0.01 -15.27
C TYR A 269 -2.17 1.32 -16.06
N PRO A 270 -2.01 1.31 -17.39
CA PRO A 270 -2.04 2.52 -18.21
C PRO A 270 -3.41 3.23 -18.22
N SER A 271 -4.48 2.52 -17.90
CA SER A 271 -5.84 3.05 -17.82
C SER A 271 -6.22 3.57 -16.44
N ASP A 272 -5.34 3.44 -15.45
CA ASP A 272 -5.62 3.88 -14.08
C ASP A 272 -5.38 5.40 -13.94
N ALA A 273 -6.48 6.14 -13.80
CA ALA A 273 -6.45 7.60 -13.76
C ALA A 273 -5.74 8.14 -12.51
N VAL A 274 -5.79 7.43 -11.37
CA VAL A 274 -5.12 7.84 -10.13
C VAL A 274 -3.61 7.73 -10.29
N ILE A 275 -3.13 6.58 -10.77
CA ILE A 275 -1.70 6.37 -11.00
C ILE A 275 -1.16 7.40 -12.00
N ARG A 276 -1.91 7.67 -13.07
CA ARG A 276 -1.55 8.70 -14.06
C ARG A 276 -1.51 10.09 -13.44
N TYR A 277 -2.55 10.48 -12.70
CA TYR A 277 -2.62 11.77 -12.01
C TYR A 277 -1.43 11.97 -11.07
N GLN A 278 -1.13 10.97 -10.23
CA GLN A 278 0.01 11.04 -9.31
C GLN A 278 1.34 11.20 -10.04
N TYR A 279 1.57 10.42 -11.10
CA TYR A 279 2.79 10.54 -11.89
C TYR A 279 2.94 11.94 -12.50
N GLU A 280 1.87 12.46 -13.10
CA GLU A 280 1.86 13.77 -13.75
C GLU A 280 2.01 14.92 -12.74
N ASP A 281 1.34 14.85 -11.60
CA ASP A 281 1.43 15.84 -10.52
C ASP A 281 2.85 15.92 -9.96
N LYS A 282 3.43 14.77 -9.57
CA LYS A 282 4.81 14.70 -9.06
C LYS A 282 5.83 15.15 -10.11
N LEU A 283 5.60 14.85 -11.39
CA LEU A 283 6.46 15.29 -12.49
C LEU A 283 6.42 16.82 -12.65
N LYS A 284 5.23 17.42 -12.60
CA LYS A 284 5.07 18.89 -12.62
C LYS A 284 5.76 19.55 -11.43
N CYS A 285 5.60 19.01 -10.22
CA CYS A 285 6.29 19.51 -9.03
C CYS A 285 7.81 19.47 -9.19
N LYS A 286 8.36 18.42 -9.80
CA LYS A 286 9.79 18.32 -10.10
C LYS A 286 10.23 19.40 -11.10
N GLN A 287 9.52 19.54 -12.21
CA GLN A 287 9.83 20.54 -13.24
C GLN A 287 9.79 21.97 -12.69
N ALA A 288 8.76 22.31 -11.91
CA ALA A 288 8.65 23.63 -11.28
C ALA A 288 9.83 23.94 -10.34
N HIS A 289 10.29 22.95 -9.58
CA HIS A 289 11.46 23.10 -8.70
C HIS A 289 12.76 23.27 -9.50
N GLU A 290 12.93 22.55 -10.60
CA GLU A 290 14.09 22.67 -11.49
C GLU A 290 14.13 24.01 -12.24
N GLU A 291 12.98 24.62 -12.56
CA GLU A 291 12.88 25.94 -13.19
C GLU A 291 13.11 27.11 -12.22
N GLN A 292 12.89 26.91 -10.93
CA GLN A 292 13.13 27.93 -9.89
C GLN A 292 14.61 28.01 -9.48
N LEU A 293 15.34 26.89 -9.48
CA LEU A 293 16.78 26.83 -9.13
C LEU A 293 17.67 27.82 -9.92
N PRO A 294 17.51 27.99 -11.24
CA PRO A 294 18.29 28.95 -12.03
C PRO A 294 18.06 30.42 -11.64
N ARG A 295 16.87 30.77 -11.13
CA ARG A 295 16.52 32.17 -10.79
C ARG A 295 17.14 32.60 -9.45
N GLU A 296 17.14 31.73 -8.44
CA GLU A 296 17.72 32.05 -7.13
C GLU A 296 19.26 32.12 -7.15
N ILE A 297 19.92 31.40 -8.06
CA ILE A 297 21.38 31.46 -8.23
C ILE A 297 21.80 32.75 -8.97
N ALA A 298 20.92 33.29 -9.81
CA ALA A 298 21.13 34.58 -10.48
C ALA A 298 20.99 35.76 -9.50
N ASP A 299 20.00 35.72 -8.61
CA ASP A 299 19.75 36.81 -7.64
C ASP A 299 20.75 36.87 -6.48
N LYS A 300 21.50 35.79 -6.20
CA LYS A 300 22.58 35.77 -5.20
C LYS A 300 23.95 36.21 -5.75
N ARG A 301 24.01 36.72 -6.99
CA ARG A 301 25.21 37.24 -7.65
C ARG A 301 25.17 38.75 -7.94
N LEU A 302 24.21 39.47 -7.37
CA LEU A 302 24.13 40.94 -7.38
C LEU A 302 24.34 41.48 -5.95
#